data_AF-A0A961ANE1-F1
#
_entry.id   AF-A0A961ANE1-F1
#
_cell.length_a   1.000
_cell.length_b   1.000
_cell.length_c   1.000
_cell.angle_alpha   90.00
_cell.angle_beta   90.00
_cell.angle_gamma   90.00
#
_symmetry.space_group_name_H-M   'P 1'
#
loop_
_entity.id
_entity.type
_entity.pdbx_description
1 polymer ?
#
loop_
_entity_poly.entity_id
_entity_poly.type
_entity_poly.pdbx_seq_one_letter_code
_entity_poly.pdbx_strand_id
1 'polypeptide(L)'
;MKRGLTGHYLSISTVGETARAYIPHPLPPVPPLELDGELGILLDAASTAIGRLDGISLILPNPELFLYTYVRQEAVLSSQIEGTQSSLSDL
;
A
#
# COMPACT_ATOMS: atom_id res chain seq x y z
N MET A 1 -2.15 -0.73 -19.78
CA MET A 1 -2.39 0.73 -19.62
C MET A 1 -1.05 1.43 -19.55
N LYS A 2 -0.72 2.34 -20.48
CA LYS A 2 0.46 3.21 -20.34
C LYS A 2 0.07 4.38 -19.43
N ARG A 3 0.32 4.26 -18.12
CA ARG A 3 0.16 5.40 -17.22
C ARG A 3 1.29 6.39 -17.54
N GLY A 4 0.93 7.65 -17.78
CA GLY A 4 1.92 8.72 -17.91
C GLY A 4 2.70 8.93 -16.60
N LEU A 5 3.60 9.92 -16.57
CA LEU A 5 4.28 10.29 -15.33
C LEU A 5 3.26 10.75 -14.29
N THR A 6 3.38 10.27 -13.05
CA THR A 6 2.52 10.64 -11.91
C THR A 6 3.00 11.90 -11.20
N GLY A 7 3.69 12.77 -11.93
CA GLY A 7 4.32 13.98 -11.44
C GLY A 7 5.13 14.65 -12.55
N HIS A 8 5.97 15.59 -12.16
CA HIS A 8 6.85 16.33 -13.06
C HIS A 8 8.23 16.50 -12.42
N TYR A 9 9.25 16.77 -13.25
CA TYR A 9 10.57 17.10 -12.77
C TYR A 9 10.79 18.61 -12.76
N LEU A 10 11.35 19.15 -11.68
CA LEU A 10 11.88 20.51 -11.63
C LEU A 10 13.40 20.47 -11.58
N SER A 11 14.03 21.37 -12.33
CA SER A 11 15.47 21.58 -12.21
C SER A 11 15.74 22.43 -10.98
N ILE A 12 16.56 21.92 -10.08
CA ILE A 12 17.02 22.61 -8.87
C ILE A 12 18.53 22.80 -8.95
N SER A 13 19.05 23.82 -8.27
CA SER A 13 20.49 24.01 -8.14
C SER A 13 20.88 24.38 -6.71
N THR A 14 21.92 23.72 -6.21
CA THR A 14 22.60 24.06 -4.95
C THR A 14 24.08 24.22 -5.24
N VAL A 15 24.63 25.41 -4.99
CA VAL A 15 26.06 25.74 -5.04
C VAL A 15 26.79 25.13 -6.26
N GLY A 16 26.29 25.39 -7.48
CA GLY A 16 26.98 25.08 -8.74
C GLY A 16 26.62 23.74 -9.39
N GLU A 17 25.88 22.86 -8.71
CA GLU A 17 25.37 21.62 -9.32
C GLU A 17 23.89 21.76 -9.70
N THR A 18 23.50 21.21 -10.85
CA THR A 18 22.10 21.14 -11.30
C THR A 18 21.60 19.71 -11.11
N ALA A 19 20.47 19.55 -10.41
CA ALA A 19 19.79 18.27 -10.23
C ALA A 19 18.33 18.35 -10.68
N ARG A 20 17.70 17.20 -10.94
CA ARG A 20 16.26 17.11 -11.25
C ARG A 20 15.53 16.53 -10.05
N ALA A 21 14.69 17.32 -9.41
CA ALA A 21 13.79 16.86 -8.35
C ALA A 21 12.48 16.38 -8.96
N TYR A 22 12.01 15.19 -8.58
CA TYR A 22 10.68 14.71 -8.95
C TYR A 22 9.63 15.24 -7.97
N ILE A 23 8.58 15.86 -8.50
CA ILE A 23 7.45 16.37 -7.73
C ILE A 23 6.21 15.57 -8.14
N PRO A 24 5.64 14.75 -7.25
CA PRO A 24 4.42 14.01 -7.54
C PRO A 24 3.25 14.98 -7.75
N HIS A 25 2.26 14.58 -8.55
CA HIS A 25 1.00 15.33 -8.60
C HIS A 25 0.34 15.37 -7.22
N PRO A 26 -0.26 16.49 -6.82
CA PRO A 26 -0.95 16.59 -5.54
C PRO A 26 -2.13 15.63 -5.48
N LEU A 27 -2.43 15.14 -4.27
CA LEU A 27 -3.65 14.40 -3.98
C LEU A 27 -4.72 15.36 -3.41
N PRO A 28 -6.02 15.16 -3.73
CA PRO A 28 -6.55 14.11 -4.60
C PRO A 28 -6.27 14.36 -6.10
N PRO A 29 -6.26 13.30 -6.94
CA PRO A 29 -6.07 13.47 -8.38
C PRO A 29 -7.22 14.27 -8.99
N VAL A 30 -6.92 14.98 -10.09
CA VAL A 30 -7.90 15.70 -10.91
C VAL A 30 -7.80 15.18 -12.35
N PRO A 31 -8.87 14.61 -12.93
CA PRO A 31 -10.16 14.34 -12.31
C PRO A 31 -10.07 13.32 -11.15
N PRO A 32 -11.07 13.30 -10.24
CA PRO A 32 -11.11 12.34 -9.14
C PRO A 32 -11.19 10.89 -9.67
N LEU A 33 -10.89 9.94 -8.80
CA LEU A 33 -11.04 8.51 -9.12
C LEU A 33 -12.52 8.19 -9.34
N GLU A 34 -12.82 7.52 -10.46
CA GLU A 34 -14.11 6.89 -10.71
C GLU A 34 -14.15 5.58 -9.91
N LEU A 35 -14.95 5.55 -8.84
CA LEU A 35 -15.09 4.41 -7.93
C LEU A 35 -16.35 3.57 -8.22
N ASP A 36 -16.94 3.71 -9.41
CA ASP A 36 -18.13 2.98 -9.84
C ASP A 36 -17.77 1.73 -10.65
N GLY A 37 -18.79 1.05 -11.18
CA GLY A 37 -18.64 -0.15 -12.00
C GLY A 37 -17.89 -1.28 -11.28
N GLU A 38 -16.88 -1.85 -11.95
CA GLU A 38 -16.08 -2.96 -11.42
C GLU A 38 -15.30 -2.56 -10.17
N LEU A 39 -14.73 -1.36 -10.11
CA LEU A 39 -13.95 -0.91 -8.96
C LEU A 39 -14.83 -0.76 -7.71
N GLY A 40 -16.05 -0.24 -7.87
CA GLY A 40 -17.03 -0.18 -6.79
C GLY A 40 -17.41 -1.56 -6.25
N ILE A 41 -17.67 -2.52 -7.15
CA ILE A 41 -17.99 -3.91 -6.78
C ILE A 41 -16.84 -4.55 -5.99
N LEU A 42 -15.59 -4.35 -6.44
CA LEU A 42 -14.40 -4.86 -5.75
C LEU A 42 -14.22 -4.19 -4.38
N LEU A 43 -14.49 -2.89 -4.27
CA LEU A 43 -14.41 -2.14 -3.02
C LEU A 43 -15.44 -2.63 -2.00
N ASP A 44 -16.69 -2.90 -2.43
CA ASP A 44 -17.74 -3.45 -1.58
C ASP A 44 -17.39 -4.86 -1.08
N ALA A 45 -16.85 -5.70 -1.97
CA ALA A 45 -16.40 -7.04 -1.63
C ALA A 45 -15.25 -7.01 -0.61
N ALA A 46 -14.26 -6.13 -0.81
CA ALA A 46 -13.16 -5.94 0.12
C ALA A 46 -13.65 -5.43 1.48
N SER A 47 -14.55 -4.45 1.49
CA SER A 47 -15.14 -3.90 2.71
C SER A 47 -15.90 -4.95 3.50
N THR A 48 -16.67 -5.80 2.81
CA THR A 48 -17.38 -6.93 3.42
C THR A 48 -16.42 -7.94 4.03
N ALA A 49 -15.33 -8.27 3.34
CA ALA A 49 -14.32 -9.20 3.84
C ALA A 49 -13.63 -8.67 5.11
N ILE A 50 -13.30 -7.37 5.13
CA ILE A 50 -12.73 -6.71 6.31
C ILE A 50 -13.73 -6.75 7.48
N GLY A 51 -15.00 -6.41 7.24
CA GLY A 51 -16.03 -6.46 8.28
C GLY A 51 -16.24 -7.87 8.86
N ARG A 52 -16.11 -8.92 8.04
CA ARG A 52 -16.15 -10.32 8.52
C ARG A 52 -14.95 -10.66 9.40
N LEU A 53 -13.75 -10.21 9.03
CA LEU A 53 -12.55 -10.39 9.84
C LEU A 53 -12.68 -9.70 11.20
N ASP A 54 -13.16 -8.45 11.20
CA ASP A 54 -13.42 -7.69 12.43
C ASP A 54 -14.44 -8.42 13.32
N GLY A 55 -15.55 -8.88 12.74
CA GLY A 55 -16.56 -9.64 13.47
C GLY A 55 -16.06 -10.94 14.09
N ILE A 56 -15.21 -11.71 13.38
CA ILE A 56 -14.62 -12.94 13.92
C ILE A 56 -13.63 -12.63 15.05
N SER A 57 -12.92 -11.50 14.99
CA SER A 57 -11.95 -11.12 16.02
C SER A 57 -12.58 -10.98 17.41
N LEU A 58 -13.88 -10.66 17.48
CA LEU A 58 -14.65 -10.51 18.73
C LEU A 58 -14.88 -11.84 19.48
N ILE A 59 -14.79 -12.97 18.78
CA ILE A 59 -15.02 -14.30 19.36
C ILE A 59 -13.74 -15.13 19.47
N LEU A 60 -12.60 -14.58 19.04
CA LEU A 60 -11.32 -15.26 19.17
C LEU A 60 -10.88 -15.29 20.64
N PRO A 61 -10.45 -16.46 21.16
CA PRO A 61 -10.03 -16.58 22.56
C PRO A 61 -8.74 -15.80 22.88
N ASN A 62 -7.87 -15.60 21.89
CA ASN A 62 -6.66 -14.76 22.01
C ASN A 62 -6.29 -14.14 20.64
N PRO A 63 -6.84 -12.96 20.31
CA PRO A 63 -6.59 -12.31 19.02
C PRO A 63 -5.14 -11.83 18.85
N GLU A 64 -4.44 -11.49 19.95
CA GLU A 64 -3.03 -11.03 19.86
C GLU A 64 -2.10 -12.13 19.34
N LEU A 65 -2.27 -13.37 19.82
CA LEU A 65 -1.48 -14.51 19.34
C LEU A 65 -1.74 -14.80 17.86
N PHE A 66 -2.99 -14.63 17.42
CA PHE A 66 -3.35 -14.76 16.00
C PHE A 66 -2.66 -13.67 15.16
N LEU A 67 -2.79 -12.40 15.56
CA LEU A 67 -2.20 -11.26 14.86
C LEU A 67 -0.68 -11.32 14.78
N TYR A 68 -0.01 -11.78 15.85
CA TYR A 68 1.45 -11.88 15.92
C TYR A 68 2.04 -12.64 14.73
N THR A 69 1.42 -13.77 14.33
CA THR A 69 1.90 -14.59 13.21
C THR A 69 1.70 -13.87 11.87
N TYR A 70 0.56 -13.20 11.68
CA TYR A 70 0.25 -12.49 10.43
C TYR A 70 1.12 -11.25 10.23
N VAL A 71 1.41 -10.49 11.29
CA VAL A 71 2.33 -9.35 11.22
C VAL A 71 3.72 -9.80 10.76
N ARG A 72 4.22 -10.93 11.26
CA ARG A 72 5.50 -11.50 10.82
C ARG A 72 5.46 -11.97 9.38
N GLN A 73 4.39 -12.63 8.94
CA GLN A 73 4.23 -13.02 7.55
C GLN A 73 4.23 -11.80 6.63
N GLU A 74 3.47 -10.76 6.97
CA GLU A 74 3.40 -9.53 6.18
C GLU A 74 4.76 -8.84 6.11
N ALA A 75 5.49 -8.75 7.22
CA ALA A 75 6.83 -8.18 7.24
C ALA A 75 7.79 -8.94 6.31
N VAL A 76 7.76 -10.28 6.30
CA VAL A 76 8.57 -11.09 5.39
C VAL A 76 8.17 -10.86 3.93
N LEU A 77 6.89 -10.92 3.61
CA LEU A 77 6.38 -10.76 2.24
C LEU A 77 6.67 -9.36 1.69
N SER A 78 6.47 -8.33 2.51
CA SER A 78 6.78 -6.94 2.16
C SER A 78 8.28 -6.75 1.92
N SER A 79 9.13 -7.33 2.77
CA SER A 79 10.58 -7.27 2.60
C SER A 79 11.05 -7.98 1.32
N GLN A 80 10.40 -9.07 0.93
CA GLN A 80 10.69 -9.78 -0.32
C GLN A 80 10.32 -8.97 -1.57
N ILE A 81 9.26 -8.15 -1.52
CA ILE A 81 8.88 -7.25 -2.62
C ILE A 81 9.98 -6.21 -2.88
N GLU A 82 10.63 -5.73 -1.82
CA GLU A 82 11.78 -4.81 -1.88
C GLU A 82 13.10 -5.52 -2.28
N GLY A 83 13.05 -6.82 -2.58
CA GLY A 83 14.21 -7.60 -3.05
C GLY A 83 15.12 -8.14 -1.94
N THR A 84 14.67 -8.11 -0.68
CA THR A 84 15.44 -8.70 0.42
C THR A 84 15.13 -10.20 0.56
N GLN A 85 16.13 -11.00 0.94
CA GLN A 85 15.90 -12.38 1.35
C GLN A 85 15.54 -12.40 2.83
N SER A 86 14.27 -12.67 3.13
CA SER A 86 13.77 -12.84 4.50
C SER A 86 12.88 -14.06 4.58
N SER A 87 12.87 -14.70 5.74
CA SER A 87 12.05 -15.85 6.09
C SER A 87 11.37 -15.64 7.44
N LEU A 88 10.33 -16.42 7.74
CA LEU A 88 9.68 -16.36 9.05
C LEU A 88 10.64 -16.71 10.20
N SER A 89 11.71 -17.45 9.94
CA SER A 89 12.73 -17.80 10.93
C SER A 89 13.65 -16.64 11.29
N ASP A 90 13.67 -15.58 10.49
CA ASP A 90 14.53 -14.40 10.67
C ASP A 90 13.88 -13.31 11.57
N LEU A 91 12.65 -13.53 12.01
CA LEU A 91 11.86 -12.65 12.90
C LEU A 91 11.70 -13.25 14.30
#